data_AF-A0A6B3KQH7-F1
#
_entry.id   AF-A0A6B3KQH7-F1
#
_cell.length_a   1.000
_cell.length_b   1.000
_cell.length_c   1.000
_cell.angle_alpha   90.00
_cell.angle_beta   90.00
_cell.angle_gamma   90.00
#
_symmetry.space_group_name_H-M   'P 1'
#
loop_
_entity.id
_entity.type
_entity.pdbx_description
1 polymer ?
#
loop_
_entity_poly.entity_id
_entity_poly.type
_entity_poly.pdbx_seq_one_letter_code
_entity_poly.pdbx_strand_id
1 'polypeptide(L)'
;MQSTNRPAKFLVPFAQNDSAKVEIPATTTDPARFSQSLGSPPLTGMPPEAGGVPPQLEDFNGAINQIARGVWWSLGGGRFAYDATWATDALIGGYARGAVIPATLGAGSVGLGEWYNNAEANTANPDTDGAGWVPGYHYGATALTGQTGGTLTLTPAQAAKRVITVAGTLTSNLVLVVPAWVYSWTFVNTTGGAFTVSVKNAATSAVVIPQNGAATPVTCDGTQVTLSSLNIAPATQSTQAMRADQAVGRTLRATASGSWTVPPT
;
A
#
# COMPACT_ATOMS: atom_id res chain seq x y z
N MET A 1 -6.60 3.85 -32.27
CA MET A 1 -6.05 2.59 -31.71
C MET A 1 -7.23 1.78 -31.16
N GLN A 2 -7.47 0.56 -31.65
CA GLN A 2 -8.57 -0.32 -31.20
C GLN A 2 -7.99 -1.41 -30.28
N SER A 3 -8.73 -1.81 -29.23
CA SER A 3 -8.27 -2.85 -28.28
C SER A 3 -8.02 -4.21 -28.95
N THR A 4 -8.70 -4.48 -30.06
CA THR A 4 -8.52 -5.64 -30.93
C THR A 4 -7.19 -5.63 -31.69
N ASN A 5 -6.54 -4.48 -31.83
CA ASN A 5 -5.25 -4.35 -32.50
C ASN A 5 -4.06 -4.48 -31.53
N ARG A 6 -4.28 -5.10 -30.36
CA ARG A 6 -3.21 -5.33 -29.37
C ARG A 6 -2.14 -6.25 -29.96
N PRO A 7 -0.85 -5.87 -29.92
CA PRO A 7 0.24 -6.74 -30.37
C PRO A 7 0.28 -8.08 -29.63
N ALA A 8 0.80 -9.12 -30.29
CA ALA A 8 1.06 -10.39 -29.65
C ALA A 8 2.18 -10.27 -28.60
N LYS A 9 2.09 -11.05 -27.52
CA LYS A 9 3.18 -11.19 -26.55
C LYS A 9 4.28 -12.07 -27.14
N PHE A 10 5.53 -11.84 -26.73
CA PHE A 10 6.66 -12.71 -27.05
C PHE A 10 7.00 -13.62 -25.87
N LEU A 11 7.42 -14.86 -26.18
CA LEU A 11 7.60 -15.91 -25.17
C LEU A 11 8.90 -15.78 -24.39
N VAL A 12 9.96 -15.29 -25.03
CA VAL A 12 11.30 -15.22 -24.47
C VAL A 12 11.89 -13.84 -24.81
N PRO A 13 12.53 -13.14 -23.86
CA PRO A 13 13.28 -11.93 -24.18
C PRO A 13 14.34 -12.21 -25.25
N PHE A 14 14.61 -11.22 -26.10
CA PHE A 14 15.63 -11.33 -27.13
C PHE A 14 16.97 -11.77 -26.55
N ALA A 15 17.67 -12.69 -27.21
CA ALA A 15 18.96 -13.23 -26.77
C ALA A 15 19.02 -13.82 -25.35
N GLN A 16 17.89 -14.14 -24.69
CA GLN A 16 17.86 -14.62 -23.30
C GLN A 16 18.81 -15.80 -23.01
N ASN A 17 18.92 -16.73 -23.95
CA ASN A 17 19.73 -17.95 -23.82
C ASN A 17 21.09 -17.85 -24.52
N ASP A 18 21.43 -16.70 -25.10
CA ASP A 18 22.76 -16.49 -25.65
C ASP A 18 23.76 -16.26 -24.50
N SER A 19 24.83 -17.03 -24.49
CA SER A 19 25.92 -16.91 -23.51
C SER A 19 26.83 -15.71 -23.78
N ALA A 20 26.80 -15.16 -25.01
CA ALA A 20 27.59 -14.00 -25.36
C ALA A 20 26.99 -12.69 -24.83
N LYS A 21 25.69 -12.60 -24.51
CA LYS A 21 25.10 -11.33 -24.03
C LYS A 21 25.80 -10.84 -22.75
N VAL A 22 25.96 -9.53 -22.64
CA VAL A 22 26.44 -8.86 -21.42
C VAL A 22 25.39 -7.92 -20.84
N GLU A 23 25.43 -7.66 -19.53
CA GLU A 23 24.69 -6.53 -18.96
C GLU A 23 25.38 -5.23 -19.37
N ILE A 24 24.62 -4.29 -19.92
CA ILE A 24 25.18 -3.03 -20.38
C ILE A 24 25.41 -2.13 -19.16
N PRO A 25 26.64 -1.65 -18.90
CA PRO A 25 26.92 -0.80 -17.75
C PRO A 25 26.31 0.60 -17.95
N ALA A 26 26.05 1.31 -16.85
CA ALA A 26 25.53 2.68 -16.89
C ALA A 26 26.45 3.61 -17.72
N THR A 27 27.76 3.45 -17.53
CA THR A 27 28.83 4.18 -18.23
C THR A 27 29.98 3.23 -18.55
N THR A 28 30.73 3.52 -19.61
CA THR A 28 31.99 2.85 -19.93
C THR A 28 33.01 3.87 -20.47
N THR A 29 34.30 3.59 -20.27
CA THR A 29 35.40 4.36 -20.88
C THR A 29 35.96 3.69 -22.13
N ASP A 30 35.55 2.45 -22.40
CA ASP A 30 35.97 1.73 -23.60
C ASP A 30 35.26 2.32 -24.83
N PRO A 31 36.01 2.88 -25.81
CA PRO A 31 35.42 3.54 -26.97
C PRO A 31 34.74 2.58 -27.94
N ALA A 32 34.89 1.26 -27.77
CA ALA A 32 34.28 0.23 -28.61
C ALA A 32 33.05 -0.46 -27.97
N ARG A 33 32.67 -0.10 -26.74
CA ARG A 33 31.63 -0.80 -25.97
C ARG A 33 30.40 0.06 -25.70
N PHE A 34 29.25 -0.60 -25.59
CA PHE A 34 27.99 0.09 -25.30
C PHE A 34 27.91 0.52 -23.83
N SER A 35 27.13 1.58 -23.57
CA SER A 35 26.70 1.95 -22.23
C SER A 35 25.24 2.41 -22.23
N GLN A 36 24.59 2.41 -21.07
CA GLN A 36 23.20 2.88 -20.97
C GLN A 36 23.11 4.40 -21.23
N SER A 37 24.13 5.17 -20.81
CA SER A 37 24.16 6.63 -20.94
C SER A 37 24.45 7.12 -22.36
N LEU A 38 25.34 6.44 -23.09
CA LEU A 38 25.77 6.89 -24.43
C LEU A 38 25.31 5.97 -25.58
N GLY A 39 24.74 4.80 -25.26
CA GLY A 39 24.36 3.81 -26.27
C GLY A 39 25.58 3.25 -27.01
N SER A 40 25.45 3.13 -28.33
CA SER A 40 26.53 2.73 -29.24
C SER A 40 27.55 3.88 -29.39
N PRO A 41 28.85 3.67 -29.11
CA PRO A 41 29.82 4.75 -29.18
C PRO A 41 30.19 5.10 -30.65
N PRO A 42 30.66 6.32 -30.94
CA PRO A 42 30.95 6.76 -32.31
C PRO A 42 31.90 5.85 -33.11
N LEU A 43 32.89 5.24 -32.44
CA LEU A 43 33.84 4.32 -33.06
C LEU A 43 33.15 3.12 -33.71
N THR A 44 31.98 2.73 -33.19
CA THR A 44 31.17 1.62 -33.73
C THR A 44 30.29 1.99 -34.91
N GLY A 45 30.08 3.29 -35.15
CA GLY A 45 29.40 3.79 -36.35
C GLY A 45 30.34 4.09 -37.52
N MET A 46 31.66 4.02 -37.32
CA MET A 46 32.64 4.26 -38.37
C MET A 46 32.89 3.00 -39.20
N PRO A 47 33.13 3.15 -40.52
CA PRO A 47 33.47 2.01 -41.35
C PRO A 47 34.84 1.42 -40.92
N PRO A 48 35.04 0.09 -41.02
CA PRO A 48 36.30 -0.54 -40.64
C PRO A 48 37.53 0.03 -41.36
N GLU A 49 37.38 0.43 -42.62
CA GLU A 49 38.45 1.07 -43.41
C GLU A 49 38.87 2.46 -42.88
N ALA A 50 38.04 3.11 -42.06
CA ALA A 50 38.36 4.36 -41.38
C ALA A 50 38.84 4.14 -39.93
N GLY A 51 39.15 2.88 -39.55
CA GLY A 51 39.55 2.51 -38.19
C GLY A 51 38.38 2.29 -37.23
N GLY A 52 37.16 2.17 -37.74
CA GLY A 52 35.98 1.83 -36.93
C GLY A 52 36.04 0.42 -36.36
N VAL A 53 35.39 0.21 -35.22
CA VAL A 53 35.26 -1.10 -34.56
C VAL A 53 33.79 -1.47 -34.53
N PRO A 54 33.31 -2.42 -35.35
CA PRO A 54 31.89 -2.79 -35.37
C PRO A 54 31.35 -3.10 -33.96
N PRO A 55 30.07 -2.79 -33.68
CA PRO A 55 29.48 -3.14 -32.40
C PRO A 55 29.62 -4.64 -32.13
N GLN A 56 29.97 -4.99 -30.90
CA GLN A 56 30.15 -6.38 -30.52
C GLN A 56 28.80 -7.10 -30.40
N LEU A 57 28.76 -8.38 -30.80
CA LEU A 57 27.56 -9.22 -30.69
C LEU A 57 26.99 -9.19 -29.27
N GLU A 58 27.87 -9.29 -28.27
CA GLU A 58 27.53 -9.27 -26.86
C GLU A 58 26.83 -7.99 -26.41
N ASP A 59 27.25 -6.84 -26.94
CA ASP A 59 26.68 -5.54 -26.60
C ASP A 59 25.31 -5.34 -27.27
N PHE A 60 25.16 -5.76 -28.53
CA PHE A 60 23.85 -5.74 -29.20
C PHE A 60 22.84 -6.67 -28.51
N ASN A 61 23.26 -7.91 -28.25
CA ASN A 61 22.41 -8.89 -27.58
C ASN A 61 22.10 -8.45 -26.14
N GLY A 62 23.07 -7.88 -25.43
CA GLY A 62 22.93 -7.30 -24.11
C GLY A 62 21.91 -6.16 -24.05
N ALA A 63 22.10 -5.13 -24.87
CA ALA A 63 21.25 -3.94 -24.88
C ALA A 63 19.79 -4.27 -25.21
N ILE A 64 19.56 -5.09 -26.24
CA ILE A 64 18.20 -5.48 -26.62
C ILE A 64 17.59 -6.40 -25.56
N ASN A 65 18.37 -7.33 -24.98
CA ASN A 65 17.90 -8.20 -23.91
C ASN A 65 17.47 -7.40 -22.66
N GLN A 66 18.26 -6.39 -22.26
CA GLN A 66 17.98 -5.56 -21.09
C GLN A 66 16.61 -4.85 -21.22
N ILE A 67 16.31 -4.28 -22.39
CA ILE A 67 15.00 -3.68 -22.69
C ILE A 67 13.92 -4.77 -22.77
N ALA A 68 14.17 -5.85 -23.52
CA ALA A 68 13.19 -6.89 -23.77
C ALA A 68 12.74 -7.60 -22.49
N ARG A 69 13.62 -7.78 -21.50
CA ARG A 69 13.29 -8.40 -20.20
C ARG A 69 12.31 -7.55 -19.39
N GLY A 70 12.51 -6.23 -19.36
CA GLY A 70 11.58 -5.31 -18.69
C GLY A 70 10.21 -5.29 -19.36
N VAL A 71 10.18 -5.26 -20.69
CA VAL A 71 8.94 -5.34 -21.47
C VAL A 71 8.26 -6.69 -21.26
N TRP A 72 9.01 -7.80 -21.28
CA TRP A 72 8.48 -9.15 -21.08
C TRP A 72 7.82 -9.31 -19.71
N TRP A 73 8.49 -8.83 -18.65
CA TRP A 73 7.93 -8.77 -17.30
C TRP A 73 6.60 -8.02 -17.27
N SER A 74 6.57 -6.83 -17.91
CA SER A 74 5.37 -5.99 -17.99
C SER A 74 4.24 -6.64 -18.80
N LEU A 75 4.56 -7.31 -19.91
CA LEU A 75 3.60 -8.08 -20.70
C LEU A 75 3.00 -9.26 -19.91
N GLY A 76 3.75 -9.81 -18.96
CA GLY A 76 3.28 -10.78 -17.98
C GLY A 76 2.31 -10.22 -16.94
N GLY A 77 2.16 -8.90 -16.85
CA GLY A 77 1.44 -8.21 -15.77
C GLY A 77 2.31 -7.91 -14.55
N GLY A 78 3.62 -8.14 -14.66
CA GLY A 78 4.58 -7.85 -13.60
C GLY A 78 4.67 -6.35 -13.32
N ARG A 79 4.82 -6.02 -12.03
CA ARG A 79 5.10 -4.67 -11.53
C ARG A 79 6.36 -4.74 -10.65
N PHE A 80 7.10 -3.65 -10.56
CA PHE A 80 8.30 -3.56 -9.72
C PHE A 80 7.93 -2.99 -8.36
N ALA A 81 8.12 -3.79 -7.30
CA ALA A 81 7.95 -3.34 -5.93
C ALA A 81 9.01 -2.30 -5.54
N TYR A 82 8.89 -1.76 -4.33
CA TYR A 82 9.90 -0.88 -3.76
C TYR A 82 11.29 -1.56 -3.80
N ASP A 83 12.28 -0.88 -4.38
CA ASP A 83 13.68 -1.28 -4.40
C ASP A 83 14.51 -0.16 -3.79
N ALA A 84 15.10 -0.42 -2.62
CA ALA A 84 15.91 0.54 -1.90
C ALA A 84 17.16 0.96 -2.70
N THR A 85 17.76 0.05 -3.47
CA THR A 85 18.93 0.33 -4.29
C THR A 85 18.55 1.29 -5.41
N TRP A 86 17.43 1.02 -6.09
CA TRP A 86 16.92 1.91 -7.14
C TRP A 86 16.52 3.28 -6.58
N ALA A 87 15.80 3.31 -5.45
CA ALA A 87 15.30 4.53 -4.87
C ALA A 87 16.43 5.47 -4.39
N THR A 88 17.56 4.90 -3.94
CA THR A 88 18.70 5.67 -3.42
C THR A 88 19.81 5.91 -4.46
N ASP A 89 19.68 5.36 -5.67
CA ASP A 89 20.64 5.59 -6.75
C ASP A 89 20.65 7.06 -7.18
N ALA A 90 21.84 7.64 -7.34
CA ALA A 90 22.00 9.06 -7.65
C ALA A 90 21.52 9.46 -9.06
N LEU A 91 21.46 8.51 -10.00
CA LEU A 91 20.91 8.74 -11.34
C LEU A 91 19.38 8.74 -11.36
N ILE A 92 18.76 8.13 -10.35
CA ILE A 92 17.31 8.02 -10.20
C ILE A 92 16.78 9.13 -9.29
N GLY A 93 17.33 9.24 -8.08
CA GLY A 93 16.90 10.22 -7.09
C GLY A 93 15.53 9.94 -6.49
N GLY A 94 15.13 8.67 -6.34
CA GLY A 94 13.88 8.26 -5.71
C GLY A 94 12.67 8.17 -6.64
N TYR A 95 11.56 7.68 -6.09
CA TYR A 95 10.29 7.59 -6.83
C TYR A 95 9.67 8.99 -7.00
N ALA A 96 9.21 9.32 -8.20
CA ALA A 96 8.50 10.56 -8.47
C ALA A 96 7.06 10.54 -7.92
N ARG A 97 6.47 11.72 -7.66
CA ARG A 97 5.06 11.80 -7.26
C ARG A 97 4.16 11.17 -8.33
N GLY A 98 3.14 10.44 -7.88
CA GLY A 98 2.25 9.69 -8.76
C GLY A 98 2.78 8.32 -9.18
N ALA A 99 4.00 7.95 -8.77
CA ALA A 99 4.47 6.57 -8.92
C ALA A 99 3.52 5.60 -8.19
N VAL A 100 3.23 4.47 -8.83
CA VAL A 100 2.41 3.39 -8.28
C VAL A 100 3.23 2.12 -8.25
N ILE A 101 3.43 1.57 -7.05
CA ILE A 101 4.20 0.34 -6.85
C ILE A 101 3.39 -0.69 -6.07
N PRO A 102 3.53 -1.98 -6.37
CA PRO A 102 2.89 -3.03 -5.60
C PRO A 102 3.45 -3.05 -4.17
N ALA A 103 2.57 -3.29 -3.20
CA ALA A 103 2.95 -3.54 -1.83
C ALA A 103 3.66 -4.88 -1.70
N THR A 104 4.69 -4.92 -0.85
CA THR A 104 5.35 -6.15 -0.42
C THR A 104 4.70 -6.59 0.89
N LEU A 105 3.52 -7.21 0.78
CA LEU A 105 2.76 -7.62 1.96
C LEU A 105 3.36 -8.89 2.58
N GLY A 106 4.37 -8.73 3.42
CA GLY A 106 5.02 -9.85 4.11
C GLY A 106 5.66 -10.88 3.17
N ALA A 107 6.27 -11.93 3.73
CA ALA A 107 7.18 -12.85 3.05
C ALA A 107 6.56 -13.76 1.95
N GLY A 108 5.38 -13.42 1.39
CA GLY A 108 4.76 -14.23 0.34
C GLY A 108 3.61 -13.58 -0.42
N SER A 109 3.42 -12.26 -0.35
CA SER A 109 2.29 -11.59 -1.02
C SER A 109 2.67 -10.26 -1.66
N VAL A 110 3.78 -10.25 -2.42
CA VAL A 110 4.09 -9.14 -3.31
C VAL A 110 2.97 -8.99 -4.34
N GLY A 111 2.40 -7.79 -4.45
CA GLY A 111 1.35 -7.49 -5.44
C GLY A 111 -0.09 -7.74 -4.97
N LEU A 112 -0.31 -8.06 -3.69
CA LEU A 112 -1.65 -8.08 -3.11
C LEU A 112 -2.10 -6.72 -2.53
N GLY A 113 -1.35 -5.66 -2.83
CA GLY A 113 -1.74 -4.28 -2.58
C GLY A 113 -0.96 -3.31 -3.47
N GLU A 114 -1.29 -2.03 -3.41
CA GLU A 114 -0.59 -0.99 -4.14
C GLU A 114 -0.42 0.29 -3.33
N TRP A 115 0.68 0.98 -3.56
CA TRP A 115 1.05 2.24 -2.94
C TRP A 115 1.12 3.34 -3.98
N TYR A 116 0.54 4.50 -3.66
CA TYR A 116 0.62 5.72 -4.46
C TYR A 116 1.59 6.69 -3.81
N ASN A 117 2.58 7.14 -4.57
CA ASN A 117 3.55 8.11 -4.09
C ASN A 117 2.97 9.53 -4.13
N ASN A 118 3.08 10.25 -3.03
CA ASN A 118 2.67 11.64 -2.86
C ASN A 118 3.84 12.56 -2.47
N ALA A 119 5.09 12.13 -2.71
CA ALA A 119 6.29 12.94 -2.57
C ALA A 119 7.15 12.86 -3.83
N GLU A 120 7.87 13.93 -4.16
CA GLU A 120 8.94 13.84 -5.17
C GLU A 120 10.17 13.20 -4.54
N ALA A 121 11.01 12.59 -5.38
CA ALA A 121 12.28 12.01 -4.97
C ALA A 121 12.14 11.08 -3.75
N ASN A 122 11.05 10.32 -3.69
CA ASN A 122 10.71 9.54 -2.50
C ASN A 122 11.60 8.30 -2.39
N THR A 123 12.43 8.28 -1.36
CA THR A 123 13.32 7.16 -1.02
C THR A 123 12.80 6.34 0.15
N ALA A 124 11.62 6.66 0.68
CA ALA A 124 11.04 6.01 1.83
C ALA A 124 10.35 4.71 1.41
N ASN A 125 10.44 3.67 2.24
CA ASN A 125 9.82 2.38 1.95
C ASN A 125 8.34 2.39 2.38
N PRO A 126 7.40 2.25 1.44
CA PRO A 126 5.98 2.34 1.73
C PRO A 126 5.48 1.29 2.72
N ASP A 127 6.10 0.10 2.76
CA ASP A 127 5.66 -1.02 3.59
C ASP A 127 6.16 -0.90 5.04
N THR A 128 7.16 -0.05 5.31
CA THR A 128 7.76 0.12 6.65
C THR A 128 7.53 1.51 7.23
N ASP A 129 7.97 2.57 6.55
CA ASP A 129 7.87 3.94 7.06
C ASP A 129 6.63 4.67 6.51
N GLY A 130 6.18 4.31 5.29
CA GLY A 130 4.99 4.87 4.66
C GLY A 130 5.08 6.38 4.37
N ALA A 131 6.27 6.99 4.53
CA ALA A 131 6.41 8.44 4.43
C ALA A 131 6.22 8.88 2.98
N GLY A 132 5.30 9.82 2.76
CA GLY A 132 4.94 10.25 1.41
C GLY A 132 4.17 9.22 0.60
N TRP A 133 3.75 8.09 1.18
CA TRP A 133 2.95 7.06 0.50
C TRP A 133 1.53 7.02 1.03
N VAL A 134 0.57 6.77 0.14
CA VAL A 134 -0.83 6.52 0.51
C VAL A 134 -1.29 5.19 -0.08
N PRO A 135 -2.14 4.42 0.63
CA PRO A 135 -2.55 3.11 0.16
C PRO A 135 -3.57 3.24 -0.97
N GLY A 136 -3.42 2.37 -1.96
CA GLY A 136 -4.48 2.00 -2.89
C GLY A 136 -5.30 0.82 -2.37
N TYR A 137 -5.74 -0.03 -3.29
CA TYR A 137 -6.32 -1.30 -2.90
C TYR A 137 -5.30 -2.17 -2.19
N HIS A 138 -5.70 -2.77 -1.05
CA HIS A 138 -4.94 -3.75 -0.31
C HIS A 138 -5.84 -4.93 0.04
N TYR A 139 -5.46 -6.12 -0.40
CA TYR A 139 -6.26 -7.34 -0.27
C TYR A 139 -6.32 -7.85 1.18
N GLY A 140 -7.50 -8.33 1.54
CA GLY A 140 -7.77 -8.98 2.83
C GLY A 140 -7.98 -7.99 3.98
N ALA A 141 -7.74 -8.48 5.19
CA ALA A 141 -7.91 -7.74 6.44
C ALA A 141 -6.63 -7.79 7.29
N THR A 142 -6.49 -6.82 8.19
CA THR A 142 -5.47 -6.84 9.26
C THR A 142 -6.13 -7.38 10.51
N ALA A 143 -5.57 -8.43 11.10
CA ALA A 143 -6.04 -8.99 12.36
C ALA A 143 -5.07 -8.62 13.49
N LEU A 144 -5.54 -7.79 14.42
CA LEU A 144 -4.83 -7.42 15.63
C LEU A 144 -5.31 -8.34 16.76
N THR A 145 -4.58 -9.42 17.00
CA THR A 145 -4.93 -10.43 18.02
C THR A 145 -4.17 -10.20 19.32
N GLY A 146 -4.67 -10.76 20.42
CA GLY A 146 -3.98 -10.75 21.71
C GLY A 146 -3.81 -9.36 22.35
N GLN A 147 -4.62 -8.38 21.97
CA GLN A 147 -4.50 -7.02 22.50
C GLN A 147 -4.92 -6.96 23.98
N THR A 148 -4.13 -6.27 24.80
CA THR A 148 -4.37 -6.09 26.25
C THR A 148 -4.59 -4.63 26.67
N GLY A 149 -4.38 -3.67 25.76
CA GLY A 149 -4.57 -2.23 26.02
C GLY A 149 -3.33 -1.42 25.66
N GLY A 150 -3.28 -0.16 26.10
CA GLY A 150 -2.20 0.78 25.79
C GLY A 150 -2.39 1.51 24.46
N THR A 151 -1.30 2.04 23.90
CA THR A 151 -1.31 2.69 22.57
C THR A 151 -0.58 1.82 21.56
N LEU A 152 -1.25 1.48 20.47
CA LEU A 152 -0.70 0.73 19.34
C LEU A 152 -0.74 1.60 18.09
N THR A 153 0.43 2.02 17.62
CA THR A 153 0.57 2.66 16.31
C THR A 153 0.63 1.59 15.23
N LEU A 154 -0.33 1.62 14.30
CA LEU A 154 -0.35 0.66 13.20
C LEU A 154 0.77 0.99 12.21
N THR A 155 1.44 -0.05 11.72
CA THR A 155 2.36 0.11 10.60
C THR A 155 1.60 0.51 9.33
N PRO A 156 2.24 1.15 8.35
CA PRO A 156 1.62 1.45 7.07
C PRO A 156 0.95 0.20 6.45
N ALA A 157 1.65 -0.93 6.38
CA ALA A 157 1.09 -2.17 5.83
C ALA A 157 -0.13 -2.70 6.61
N GLN A 158 -0.16 -2.54 7.94
CA GLN A 158 -1.32 -2.91 8.76
C GLN A 158 -2.52 -1.99 8.50
N ALA A 159 -2.27 -0.67 8.46
CA ALA A 159 -3.31 0.33 8.26
C ALA A 159 -3.80 0.38 6.81
N ALA A 160 -3.02 -0.08 5.84
CA ALA A 160 -3.36 0.00 4.42
C ALA A 160 -4.58 -0.86 4.05
N LYS A 161 -4.82 -1.95 4.79
CA LYS A 161 -5.99 -2.80 4.58
C LYS A 161 -7.26 -2.11 5.07
N ARG A 162 -8.32 -2.20 4.26
CA ARG A 162 -9.59 -1.51 4.52
C ARG A 162 -10.35 -2.08 5.72
N VAL A 163 -10.10 -3.34 6.09
CA VAL A 163 -10.72 -3.99 7.25
C VAL A 163 -9.68 -4.29 8.31
N ILE A 164 -9.94 -3.84 9.54
CA ILE A 164 -9.08 -4.08 10.69
C ILE A 164 -9.92 -4.74 11.78
N THR A 165 -9.55 -5.96 12.18
CA THR A 165 -10.18 -6.67 13.29
C THR A 165 -9.32 -6.58 14.54
N VAL A 166 -9.95 -6.41 15.69
CA VAL A 166 -9.28 -6.22 16.98
C VAL A 166 -9.84 -7.23 17.97
N ALA A 167 -8.98 -8.08 18.51
CA ALA A 167 -9.34 -9.14 19.44
C ALA A 167 -8.30 -9.26 20.57
N GLY A 168 -8.75 -9.72 21.74
CA GLY A 168 -7.94 -9.85 22.95
C GLY A 168 -8.75 -9.51 24.19
N THR A 169 -8.17 -9.71 25.37
CA THR A 169 -8.79 -9.36 26.66
C THR A 169 -8.11 -8.13 27.20
N LEU A 170 -8.81 -7.00 27.19
CA LEU A 170 -8.23 -5.72 27.61
C LEU A 170 -8.11 -5.65 29.14
N THR A 171 -6.96 -5.17 29.60
CA THR A 171 -6.66 -4.81 31.00
C THR A 171 -6.47 -3.30 31.18
N SER A 172 -6.48 -2.54 30.08
CA SER A 172 -6.53 -1.07 30.03
C SER A 172 -7.16 -0.60 28.71
N ASN A 173 -7.45 0.70 28.58
CA ASN A 173 -7.94 1.26 27.32
C ASN A 173 -6.92 1.04 26.20
N LEU A 174 -7.40 0.61 25.03
CA LEU A 174 -6.61 0.47 23.81
C LEU A 174 -6.84 1.68 22.90
N VAL A 175 -5.76 2.33 22.49
CA VAL A 175 -5.75 3.40 21.50
C VAL A 175 -5.01 2.91 20.27
N LEU A 176 -5.72 2.76 19.16
CA LEU A 176 -5.14 2.47 17.86
C LEU A 176 -4.81 3.78 17.15
N VAL A 177 -3.55 3.96 16.75
CA VAL A 177 -3.11 5.13 15.99
C VAL A 177 -2.96 4.74 14.52
N VAL A 178 -3.80 5.32 13.66
CA VAL A 178 -3.75 5.15 12.20
C VAL A 178 -2.94 6.29 11.55
N PRO A 179 -2.38 6.08 10.35
CA PRO A 179 -1.79 7.15 9.56
C PRO A 179 -2.83 8.22 9.17
N ALA A 180 -2.37 9.45 8.98
CA ALA A 180 -3.19 10.59 8.59
C ALA A 180 -3.49 10.60 7.07
N TRP A 181 -3.98 9.48 6.53
CA TRP A 181 -4.39 9.38 5.14
C TRP A 181 -5.83 9.85 4.95
N VAL A 182 -6.14 10.34 3.75
CA VAL A 182 -7.53 10.47 3.31
C VAL A 182 -8.04 9.07 2.95
N TYR A 183 -8.63 8.37 3.93
CA TYR A 183 -8.93 6.94 3.80
C TYR A 183 -10.13 6.51 4.64
N SER A 184 -10.77 5.42 4.24
CA SER A 184 -11.91 4.83 4.93
C SER A 184 -11.56 3.41 5.38
N TRP A 185 -11.80 3.12 6.65
CA TRP A 185 -11.64 1.80 7.26
C TRP A 185 -12.97 1.26 7.77
N THR A 186 -13.01 -0.06 7.95
CA THR A 186 -14.00 -0.74 8.76
C THR A 186 -13.26 -1.43 9.91
N PHE A 187 -13.55 -1.00 11.13
CA PHE A 187 -13.05 -1.65 12.34
C PHE A 187 -14.07 -2.66 12.86
N VAL A 188 -13.60 -3.81 13.32
CA VAL A 188 -14.41 -4.81 14.02
C VAL A 188 -13.76 -5.07 15.37
N ASN A 189 -14.46 -4.72 16.45
CA ASN A 189 -13.94 -4.90 17.80
C ASN A 189 -14.65 -6.08 18.49
N THR A 190 -13.89 -7.17 18.67
CA THR A 190 -14.29 -8.38 19.40
C THR A 190 -13.45 -8.55 20.67
N THR A 191 -12.93 -7.48 21.25
CA THR A 191 -12.19 -7.58 22.51
C THR A 191 -13.11 -7.99 23.67
N GLY A 192 -12.52 -8.47 24.75
CA GLY A 192 -13.14 -8.70 26.06
C GLY A 192 -12.66 -7.70 27.11
N GLY A 193 -13.26 -7.73 28.30
CA GLY A 193 -12.93 -6.82 29.42
C GLY A 193 -13.79 -5.56 29.46
N ALA A 194 -13.57 -4.72 30.48
CA ALA A 194 -14.37 -3.52 30.77
C ALA A 194 -13.79 -2.23 30.15
N PHE A 195 -12.83 -2.35 29.23
CA PHE A 195 -12.08 -1.22 28.68
C PHE A 195 -12.47 -0.94 27.23
N THR A 196 -12.13 0.27 26.76
CA THR A 196 -12.53 0.73 25.44
C THR A 196 -11.43 0.51 24.40
N VAL A 197 -11.84 0.29 23.15
CA VAL A 197 -10.99 0.46 21.97
C VAL A 197 -11.35 1.80 21.34
N SER A 198 -10.33 2.61 21.04
CA SER A 198 -10.50 3.88 20.36
C SER A 198 -9.49 4.02 19.21
N VAL A 199 -9.85 4.77 18.18
CA VAL A 199 -9.02 5.01 17.00
C VAL A 199 -8.79 6.50 16.83
N LYS A 200 -7.54 6.92 16.60
CA LYS A 200 -7.16 8.30 16.27
C LYS A 200 -6.02 8.28 15.25
N ASN A 201 -5.72 9.43 14.66
CA ASN A 201 -4.39 9.64 14.07
C ASN A 201 -3.49 10.35 15.11
N ALA A 202 -2.26 10.72 14.76
CA ALA A 202 -1.34 11.37 15.70
C ALA A 202 -1.85 12.72 16.25
N ALA A 203 -2.63 13.47 15.47
CA ALA A 203 -3.01 14.85 15.75
C ALA A 203 -4.38 15.01 16.42
N THR A 204 -5.20 13.94 16.52
CA THR A 204 -6.63 14.12 16.83
C THR A 204 -7.15 13.44 18.07
N SER A 205 -8.36 13.87 18.44
CA SER A 205 -9.24 13.14 19.34
C SER A 205 -9.60 11.77 18.77
N ALA A 206 -9.79 10.82 19.67
CA ALA A 206 -10.12 9.45 19.29
C ALA A 206 -11.63 9.24 19.16
N VAL A 207 -12.02 8.38 18.22
CA VAL A 207 -13.37 7.82 18.11
C VAL A 207 -13.40 6.46 18.78
N VAL A 208 -14.49 6.14 19.50
CA VAL A 208 -14.65 4.85 20.18
C VAL A 208 -15.20 3.81 19.20
N ILE A 209 -14.64 2.60 19.22
CA ILE A 209 -15.11 1.44 18.45
C ILE A 209 -15.89 0.51 19.38
N PRO A 210 -17.22 0.36 19.21
CA PRO A 210 -18.05 -0.45 20.08
C PRO A 210 -17.58 -1.90 20.18
N GLN A 211 -17.49 -2.42 21.41
CA GLN A 211 -17.08 -3.79 21.70
C GLN A 211 -18.26 -4.77 21.59
N ASN A 212 -18.82 -4.88 20.38
CA ASN A 212 -19.99 -5.73 20.10
C ASN A 212 -19.79 -6.61 18.85
N GLY A 213 -18.58 -6.64 18.28
CA GLY A 213 -18.27 -7.37 17.06
C GLY A 213 -18.90 -6.82 15.78
N ALA A 214 -19.60 -5.68 15.84
CA ALA A 214 -20.19 -5.07 14.65
C ALA A 214 -19.15 -4.29 13.84
N ALA A 215 -19.32 -4.29 12.52
CA ALA A 215 -18.53 -3.48 11.61
C ALA A 215 -18.79 -1.99 11.89
N THR A 216 -17.73 -1.25 12.18
CA THR A 216 -17.75 0.18 12.48
C THR A 216 -16.98 0.95 11.40
N PRO A 217 -17.67 1.63 10.47
CA PRO A 217 -17.03 2.46 9.47
C PRO A 217 -16.38 3.71 10.10
N VAL A 218 -15.12 3.94 9.77
CA VAL A 218 -14.31 5.06 10.25
C VAL A 218 -13.64 5.73 9.05
N THR A 219 -13.64 7.05 9.00
CA THR A 219 -12.98 7.84 7.96
C THR A 219 -11.90 8.72 8.57
N CYS A 220 -10.83 8.96 7.82
CA CYS A 220 -9.90 10.05 8.06
C CYS A 220 -9.85 10.93 6.81
N ASP A 221 -9.89 12.25 6.97
CA ASP A 221 -9.78 13.24 5.88
C ASP A 221 -8.36 13.79 5.75
N GLY A 222 -7.37 13.09 6.32
CA GLY A 222 -5.99 13.54 6.45
C GLY A 222 -5.75 14.43 7.67
N THR A 223 -6.80 14.97 8.29
CA THR A 223 -6.70 15.77 9.52
C THR A 223 -7.43 15.09 10.66
N GLN A 224 -8.71 14.75 10.50
CA GLN A 224 -9.60 14.24 11.53
C GLN A 224 -10.05 12.81 11.29
N VAL A 225 -10.03 12.00 12.36
CA VAL A 225 -10.66 10.68 12.37
C VAL A 225 -12.10 10.81 12.89
N THR A 226 -13.07 10.32 12.12
CA THR A 226 -14.50 10.41 12.43
C THR A 226 -15.21 9.07 12.19
N LEU A 227 -16.30 8.82 12.93
CA LEU A 227 -17.23 7.73 12.60
C LEU A 227 -18.03 8.13 11.36
N SER A 228 -18.21 7.23 10.39
CA SER A 228 -19.10 7.49 9.27
C SER A 228 -20.54 7.30 9.71
N SER A 229 -21.34 8.37 9.69
CA SER A 229 -22.76 8.29 9.99
C SER A 229 -23.52 7.59 8.86
N LEU A 230 -24.25 6.52 9.18
CA LEU A 230 -25.17 5.91 8.22
C LEU A 230 -26.37 6.83 7.97
N ASN A 231 -26.78 6.96 6.71
CA ASN A 231 -28.06 7.60 6.38
C ASN A 231 -29.20 6.64 6.73
N ILE A 232 -29.76 6.79 7.94
CA ILE A 232 -30.84 5.94 8.45
C ILE A 232 -32.17 6.55 8.02
N ALA A 233 -33.04 5.84 7.31
CA ALA A 233 -34.37 6.38 6.97
C ALA A 233 -35.23 6.58 8.25
N PRO A 234 -36.23 7.46 8.24
CA PRO A 234 -37.17 7.57 9.35
C PRO A 234 -37.74 6.21 9.74
N ALA A 235 -37.61 5.82 11.02
CA ALA A 235 -38.20 4.58 11.50
C ALA A 235 -39.74 4.64 11.40
N THR A 236 -40.33 3.72 10.63
CA THR A 236 -41.78 3.49 10.52
C THR A 236 -42.24 2.28 11.31
N GLN A 237 -41.32 1.43 11.77
CA GLN A 237 -41.61 0.23 12.59
C GLN A 237 -40.73 0.19 13.84
N SER A 238 -41.21 -0.47 14.90
CA SER A 238 -40.50 -0.58 16.20
C SER A 238 -39.20 -1.37 16.14
N THR A 239 -38.98 -2.14 15.06
CA THR A 239 -37.78 -2.94 14.83
C THR A 239 -36.69 -2.20 14.03
N GLN A 240 -36.98 -1.00 13.55
CA GLN A 240 -36.04 -0.21 12.76
C GLN A 240 -35.17 0.68 13.66
N ALA A 241 -33.92 0.92 13.22
CA ALA A 241 -33.09 1.94 13.84
C ALA A 241 -33.73 3.32 13.63
N MET A 242 -33.81 4.12 14.70
CA MET A 242 -34.36 5.48 14.67
C MET A 242 -33.25 6.51 14.85
N ARG A 243 -33.41 7.67 14.21
CA ARG A 243 -32.51 8.81 14.45
C ARG A 243 -32.88 9.51 15.77
N ALA A 244 -31.93 10.22 16.37
CA ALA A 244 -32.13 10.91 17.65
C ALA A 244 -33.23 11.99 17.59
N ASP A 245 -33.38 12.67 16.45
CA ASP A 245 -34.45 13.65 16.20
C ASP A 245 -35.85 13.02 16.20
N GLN A 246 -35.96 11.72 15.93
CA GLN A 246 -37.24 10.99 16.01
C GLN A 246 -37.63 10.59 17.43
N ALA A 247 -36.74 10.80 18.41
CA ALA A 247 -36.99 10.49 19.82
C ALA A 247 -37.78 11.58 20.56
N VAL A 248 -37.93 12.75 19.97
CA VAL A 248 -38.53 13.91 20.65
C VAL A 248 -40.03 13.68 20.86
N GLY A 249 -40.52 13.84 22.09
CA GLY A 249 -41.93 13.72 22.44
C GLY A 249 -42.46 12.28 22.57
N ARG A 250 -41.60 11.25 22.53
CA ARG A 250 -41.98 9.85 22.76
C ARG A 250 -41.33 9.30 24.03
N THR A 251 -42.07 8.49 24.78
CA THR A 251 -41.52 7.75 25.92
C THR A 251 -40.56 6.67 25.41
N LEU A 252 -39.26 6.90 25.51
CA LEU A 252 -38.26 5.88 25.25
C LEU A 252 -38.23 4.89 26.44
N ARG A 253 -38.59 3.62 26.20
CA ARG A 253 -38.28 2.55 27.15
C ARG A 253 -36.87 2.04 26.86
N ALA A 254 -35.88 2.55 27.59
CA ALA A 254 -34.54 1.99 27.61
C ALA A 254 -34.45 0.94 28.72
N THR A 255 -34.05 -0.29 28.38
CA THR A 255 -33.75 -1.33 29.37
C THR A 255 -32.25 -1.29 29.64
N ALA A 256 -31.85 -0.78 30.81
CA ALA A 256 -30.47 -0.89 31.27
C ALA A 256 -30.34 -2.16 32.12
N SER A 257 -29.45 -3.08 31.73
CA SER A 257 -29.05 -4.22 32.55
C SER A 257 -27.73 -3.92 33.24
N GLY A 258 -27.72 -3.90 34.57
CA GLY A 258 -26.50 -3.81 35.37
C GLY A 258 -26.60 -4.72 36.59
N SER A 259 -25.50 -5.37 36.96
CA SER A 259 -25.35 -6.08 38.23
C SER A 259 -24.82 -5.12 39.29
N TRP A 260 -25.55 -4.98 40.40
CA TRP A 260 -25.12 -4.21 41.55
C TRP A 260 -24.58 -5.16 42.62
N THR A 261 -23.31 -5.03 42.98
CA THR A 261 -22.72 -5.80 44.08
C THR A 261 -22.77 -4.95 45.34
N VAL A 262 -23.55 -5.39 46.34
CA VAL A 262 -23.61 -4.73 47.65
C VAL A 262 -22.26 -4.96 48.36
N PRO A 263 -21.60 -3.92 48.94
CA PRO A 263 -20.39 -4.14 49.72
C PRO A 263 -20.70 -4.97 50.97
N PRO A 264 -19.81 -5.90 51.39
CA PRO A 264 -19.99 -6.61 52.65
C PRO A 264 -19.91 -5.64 53.84
N THR A 265 -20.85 -5.80 54.77
CA THR A 265 -20.93 -5.08 56.05
C THR A 265 -19.81 -5.46 57.00
#